data_AF-A0AA41YS82-F1
#
_entry.id   AF-A0AA41YS82-F1
#
_cell.length_a   1.000
_cell.length_b   1.000
_cell.length_c   1.000
_cell.angle_alpha   90.00
_cell.angle_beta   90.00
_cell.angle_gamma   90.00
#
_symmetry.space_group_name_H-M   'P 1'
#
loop_
_entity.id
_entity.type
_entity.pdbx_description
1 polymer ?
#
loop_
_entity_poly.entity_id
_entity_poly.type
_entity_poly.pdbx_seq_one_letter_code
_entity_poly.pdbx_strand_id
1 'polypeptide(L)'
;MIFGWPIVFASPWVLFALASLPLLWWLLRVTPPAPRREIFPAIRLLLGLTATAETPARTPWWLLALRILAAALVILGLARPVLDAGGRLPGGGPVLLVIDDGWAAAPGGPRRIAAATAVLDRAE
;
A
#
# COMPACT_ATOMS: atom_id res chain seq x y z
N MET A 1 -4.02 -28.55 -8.75
CA MET A 1 -2.97 -27.61 -8.32
C MET A 1 -3.39 -26.21 -8.70
N ILE A 2 -3.99 -25.46 -7.77
CA ILE A 2 -4.08 -24.00 -7.88
C ILE A 2 -3.33 -23.51 -6.65
N PHE A 3 -2.20 -22.87 -6.88
CA PHE A 3 -1.38 -22.21 -5.87
C PHE A 3 -2.12 -20.93 -5.46
N GLY A 4 -3.27 -21.10 -4.81
CA GLY A 4 -4.04 -19.99 -4.26
C GLY A 4 -3.32 -19.54 -3.00
N TRP A 5 -2.54 -18.47 -3.10
CA TRP A 5 -2.13 -17.73 -1.91
C TRP A 5 -3.43 -17.33 -1.20
N PRO A 6 -3.72 -17.87 0.00
CA PRO A 6 -4.99 -17.57 0.65
C PRO A 6 -4.86 -16.19 1.29
N ILE A 7 -4.99 -15.15 0.48
CA ILE A 7 -4.96 -13.76 0.93
C ILE A 7 -6.41 -13.30 0.99
N VAL A 8 -6.86 -13.01 2.20
CA VAL A 8 -8.18 -12.44 2.47
C VAL A 8 -8.00 -10.99 2.92
N PHE A 9 -8.84 -10.09 2.43
CA PHE A 9 -8.80 -8.69 2.83
C PHE A 9 -9.85 -8.44 3.89
N ALA A 10 -9.46 -7.95 5.06
CA ALA A 10 -10.42 -7.63 6.12
C ALA A 10 -11.31 -6.42 5.74
N SER A 11 -10.84 -5.56 4.84
CA SER A 11 -11.60 -4.41 4.35
C SER A 11 -11.53 -4.32 2.82
N PRO A 12 -12.24 -5.22 2.10
CA PRO A 12 -12.14 -5.31 0.64
C PRO A 12 -12.64 -4.05 -0.06
N TRP A 13 -13.53 -3.28 0.57
CA TRP A 13 -14.02 -2.01 0.03
C TRP A 13 -12.91 -0.97 -0.18
N VAL A 14 -11.85 -1.01 0.63
CA VAL A 14 -10.69 -0.12 0.48
C VAL A 14 -9.98 -0.36 -0.85
N LEU A 15 -10.08 -1.56 -1.42
CA LEU A 15 -9.50 -1.84 -2.73
C LEU A 15 -10.14 -1.01 -3.85
N PHE A 16 -11.41 -0.59 -3.71
CA PHE A 16 -12.02 0.34 -4.66
C PHE A 16 -11.30 1.70 -4.69
N ALA A 17 -10.58 2.08 -3.63
CA ALA A 17 -9.75 3.27 -3.64
C ALA A 17 -8.59 3.17 -4.64
N LEU A 18 -8.14 1.97 -5.04
CA LEU A 18 -7.18 1.84 -6.15
C LEU A 18 -7.76 2.39 -7.45
N ALA A 19 -9.07 2.27 -7.68
CA ALA A 19 -9.73 2.85 -8.85
C ALA A 19 -9.69 4.40 -8.85
N SER A 20 -9.40 5.03 -7.70
CA SER A 20 -9.20 6.48 -7.58
C SER A 20 -7.76 6.94 -7.84
N LEU A 21 -6.79 6.02 -7.98
CA LEU A 21 -5.39 6.38 -8.34
C LEU A 21 -5.27 7.24 -9.61
N PRO A 22 -6.05 7.01 -10.69
CA PRO A 22 -6.05 7.88 -11.86
C PRO A 22 -6.56 9.30 -11.54
N LEU A 23 -7.49 9.42 -10.59
CA LEU A 23 -8.00 10.71 -10.13
C LEU A 23 -6.95 11.46 -9.29
N LEU A 24 -6.25 10.74 -8.41
CA LEU A 24 -5.09 11.27 -7.69
C LEU A 24 -3.97 11.68 -8.63
N TRP A 25 -3.69 10.89 -9.67
CA TRP A 25 -2.74 11.24 -10.73
C TRP A 25 -3.15 12.55 -11.42
N TRP A 26 -4.43 12.68 -11.76
CA TRP A 26 -4.96 13.88 -12.41
C TRP A 26 -4.84 15.11 -11.49
N LEU A 27 -5.14 14.97 -10.20
CA LEU A 27 -4.99 16.03 -9.20
C LEU A 27 -3.53 16.42 -8.93
N LEU A 28 -2.62 15.45 -8.88
CA LEU A 28 -1.18 15.70 -8.73
C LEU A 28 -0.56 16.28 -10.01
N ARG A 29 -1.17 16.04 -11.17
CA ARG A 29 -0.79 16.61 -12.46
C ARG A 29 -1.48 17.95 -12.73
N VAL A 30 -1.93 18.66 -11.69
CA VAL A 30 -2.21 20.09 -11.80
C VAL A 30 -0.88 20.78 -12.09
N THR A 31 -0.57 20.81 -13.38
CA THR A 31 0.60 21.47 -13.94
C THR A 31 0.46 22.94 -13.56
N PRO A 32 1.46 23.55 -12.92
CA PRO A 32 1.36 24.96 -12.55
C PRO A 32 1.01 25.78 -13.81
N PRO A 33 0.10 26.76 -13.69
CA PRO A 33 -0.28 27.61 -14.81
C PRO A 33 0.99 28.21 -15.42
N ALA A 34 1.00 28.32 -16.76
CA ALA A 34 2.17 28.79 -17.49
C ALA A 34 2.73 30.08 -16.85
N PRO A 35 4.06 30.17 -16.64
CA PRO A 35 4.66 31.31 -15.97
C PRO A 35 4.28 32.59 -16.69
N ARG A 36 3.72 33.55 -15.95
CA ARG A 36 3.37 34.87 -16.50
C ARG A 36 4.66 35.59 -16.88
N ARG A 37 4.75 36.02 -18.14
CA ARG A 37 5.87 36.82 -18.62
C ARG A 37 5.64 38.26 -18.18
N GLU A 38 6.29 38.67 -17.10
CA GLU A 38 6.32 40.07 -16.69
C GLU A 38 7.58 40.75 -17.23
N ILE A 39 7.40 41.94 -17.81
CA ILE A 39 8.50 42.73 -18.34
C ILE A 39 9.18 43.39 -17.15
N PHE A 40 10.32 42.86 -16.71
CA PHE A 40 11.09 43.42 -15.60
C PHE A 40 12.14 44.40 -16.14
N PRO A 41 11.95 45.73 -16.04
CA PRO A 41 12.80 46.73 -16.71
C PRO A 41 14.27 46.71 -16.25
N ALA A 42 14.56 46.19 -15.05
CA ALA A 42 15.92 46.02 -14.54
C ALA A 42 16.76 44.99 -15.31
N ILE A 43 16.14 44.13 -16.16
CA ILE A 43 16.86 43.21 -17.06
C ILE A 43 17.80 43.95 -18.03
N ARG A 44 17.54 45.24 -18.29
CA ARG A 44 18.43 46.08 -19.11
C ARG A 44 19.84 46.24 -18.51
N LEU A 45 19.99 46.10 -17.19
CA LEU A 45 21.29 46.11 -16.51
C LEU A 45 22.03 44.76 -16.64
N LEU A 46 21.32 43.70 -17.03
CA LEU A 46 21.81 42.33 -17.17
C LEU A 46 22.08 41.93 -18.65
N LEU A 47 21.89 42.85 -19.61
CA LEU A 47 22.01 42.64 -21.07
C LEU A 47 23.39 42.15 -21.56
N GLY A 48 24.40 42.07 -20.69
CA GLY A 48 25.73 41.50 -20.97
C GLY A 48 25.99 40.12 -20.37
N LEU A 49 25.05 39.56 -19.59
CA LEU A 49 25.19 38.23 -18.99
C LEU A 49 24.47 37.19 -19.86
N THR A 50 25.19 36.14 -20.25
CA THR A 50 24.58 34.96 -20.88
C THR A 50 23.64 34.29 -19.88
N ALA A 51 22.35 34.58 -20.01
CA ALA A 51 21.31 33.90 -19.25
C ALA A 51 21.22 32.45 -19.72
N THR A 52 21.83 31.54 -18.97
CA THR A 52 21.55 30.11 -19.10
C THR A 52 20.06 29.93 -18.82
N ALA A 53 19.31 29.49 -19.83
CA ALA A 53 17.89 29.17 -19.65
C ALA A 53 17.77 28.02 -18.64
N GLU A 54 17.49 28.36 -17.38
CA GLU A 54 17.04 27.39 -16.40
C GLU A 54 15.64 26.94 -16.83
N THR A 55 15.64 25.83 -17.57
CA THR A 55 14.43 25.21 -18.08
C THR A 55 13.58 24.81 -16.88
N PRO A 56 12.28 25.15 -16.85
CA PRO A 56 11.38 24.65 -15.83
C PRO A 56 11.40 23.13 -15.91
N ALA A 57 11.99 22.50 -14.89
CA ALA A 57 12.17 21.06 -14.86
C ALA A 57 10.80 20.41 -14.90
N ARG A 58 10.41 19.88 -16.08
CA ARG A 58 9.25 18.99 -16.17
C ARG A 58 9.43 17.92 -15.11
N THR A 59 8.39 17.70 -14.31
CA THR A 59 8.42 16.66 -13.29
C THR A 59 8.73 15.33 -13.98
N PRO A 60 9.83 14.65 -13.62
CA PRO A 60 10.21 13.44 -14.30
C PRO A 60 9.18 12.34 -14.04
N TRP A 61 8.84 11.59 -15.08
CA TRP A 61 7.76 10.58 -15.05
C TRP A 61 7.98 9.46 -14.02
N TRP A 62 9.23 9.20 -13.64
CA TRP A 62 9.56 8.23 -12.60
C TRP A 62 9.11 8.68 -11.20
N LEU A 63 9.15 9.99 -10.89
CA LEU A 63 8.64 10.52 -9.62
C LEU A 63 7.12 10.35 -9.52
N LEU A 64 6.44 10.42 -10.66
CA LEU A 64 5.01 10.16 -10.75
C LEU A 64 4.70 8.69 -10.53
N ALA A 65 5.46 7.79 -11.17
CA ALA A 65 5.34 6.34 -10.95
C ALA A 65 5.58 5.97 -9.48
N LEU A 66 6.61 6.53 -8.84
CA LEU A 66 6.92 6.31 -7.44
C LEU A 66 5.77 6.77 -6.52
N ARG A 67 5.17 7.93 -6.79
CA ARG A 67 4.01 8.44 -6.04
C ARG A 67 2.81 7.51 -6.14
N ILE A 68 2.48 7.04 -7.34
CA ILE A 68 1.36 6.11 -7.55
C ILE A 68 1.63 4.78 -6.86
N LEU A 69 2.86 4.28 -6.92
CA LEU A 69 3.26 3.06 -6.21
C LEU A 69 3.12 3.23 -4.69
N ALA A 70 3.60 4.34 -4.13
CA ALA A 70 3.47 4.62 -2.70
C ALA A 70 1.99 4.69 -2.26
N ALA A 71 1.15 5.39 -3.02
CA ALA A 71 -0.29 5.45 -2.77
C ALA A 71 -0.94 4.06 -2.86
N ALA A 72 -0.60 3.25 -3.85
CA ALA A 72 -1.10 1.89 -3.99
C ALA A 72 -0.70 1.00 -2.79
N LEU A 73 0.55 1.08 -2.33
CA LEU A 73 1.01 0.35 -1.15
C LEU A 73 0.27 0.76 0.13
N VAL A 74 0.00 2.05 0.29
CA VAL A 74 -0.83 2.55 1.41
C VAL A 74 -2.24 1.98 1.35
N ILE A 75 -2.89 2.03 0.18
CA ILE A 75 -4.23 1.46 -0.01
C ILE A 75 -4.24 -0.04 0.29
N LEU A 76 -3.24 -0.78 -0.22
CA LEU A 76 -3.09 -2.21 0.06
C LEU A 76 -2.88 -2.48 1.55
N GLY A 77 -2.05 -1.70 2.24
CA GLY A 77 -1.86 -1.84 3.69
C GLY A 77 -3.15 -1.57 4.48
N LEU A 78 -3.91 -0.54 4.08
CA LEU A 78 -5.20 -0.19 4.66
C LEU A 78 -6.29 -1.23 4.40
N ALA A 79 -6.22 -1.95 3.27
CA ALA A 79 -7.12 -3.07 2.97
C ALA A 79 -6.89 -4.27 3.91
N ARG A 80 -5.83 -4.24 4.74
CA ARG A 80 -5.50 -5.25 5.75
C ARG A 80 -5.45 -6.66 5.13
N PRO A 81 -4.48 -6.95 4.26
CA PRO A 81 -4.28 -8.28 3.70
C PRO A 81 -3.89 -9.23 4.82
N VAL A 82 -4.67 -10.28 4.99
CA VAL A 82 -4.45 -11.35 5.96
C VAL A 82 -4.14 -12.62 5.17
N LEU A 83 -3.06 -13.29 5.56
CA LEU A 83 -2.75 -14.64 5.09
C LEU A 83 -3.66 -15.61 5.86
N ASP A 84 -4.69 -16.11 5.18
CA ASP A 84 -5.57 -17.14 5.69
C ASP A 84 -4.94 -18.53 5.52
N ALA A 85 -4.07 -18.90 6.46
CA ALA A 85 -3.53 -20.26 6.51
C ALA A 85 -4.60 -21.32 6.88
N GLY A 86 -5.83 -20.90 7.17
CA GLY A 86 -6.90 -21.71 7.73
C GLY A 86 -7.99 -22.04 6.72
N GLY A 87 -7.64 -22.79 5.67
CA GLY A 87 -8.66 -23.48 4.88
C GLY A 87 -9.59 -24.33 5.77
N ARG A 88 -10.79 -24.64 5.28
CA ARG A 88 -11.73 -25.57 5.96
C ARG A 88 -10.96 -26.81 6.42
N LEU A 89 -11.18 -27.19 7.68
CA LEU A 89 -10.64 -28.43 8.22
C LEU A 89 -11.06 -29.58 7.28
N PRO A 90 -10.12 -30.38 6.77
CA PRO A 90 -10.45 -31.47 5.88
C PRO A 90 -11.24 -32.55 6.65
N GLY A 91 -12.50 -32.76 6.27
CA GLY A 91 -13.40 -33.74 6.87
C GLY A 91 -14.33 -33.16 7.94
N GLY A 92 -15.38 -33.91 8.30
CA GLY A 92 -16.37 -33.54 9.35
C GLY A 92 -16.18 -34.29 10.67
N GLY A 93 -14.95 -34.76 10.93
CA GLY A 93 -14.62 -35.52 12.14
C GLY A 93 -14.13 -34.64 13.30
N PRO A 94 -13.92 -35.22 14.49
CA PRO A 94 -13.43 -34.48 15.65
C PRO A 94 -12.04 -33.91 15.40
N VAL A 95 -11.82 -32.67 15.87
CA VAL A 95 -10.53 -31.98 15.78
C VAL A 95 -9.70 -32.29 17.03
N LEU A 96 -8.50 -32.84 16.85
CA LEU A 96 -7.54 -33.04 17.94
C LEU A 96 -6.54 -31.89 17.97
N LEU A 97 -6.56 -31.10 19.05
CA LEU A 97 -5.61 -30.02 19.29
C LEU A 97 -4.57 -30.46 20.33
N VAL A 98 -3.30 -30.46 19.95
CA VAL A 98 -2.17 -30.76 20.85
C VAL A 98 -1.42 -29.46 21.13
N ILE A 99 -1.32 -29.08 22.42
CA ILE A 99 -0.66 -27.85 22.86
C ILE A 99 0.53 -28.23 23.74
N ASP A 100 1.72 -27.73 23.40
CA ASP A 100 2.91 -27.82 24.24
C ASP A 100 2.90 -26.70 25.29
N ASP A 101 2.89 -27.09 26.56
CA ASP A 101 2.89 -26.24 27.75
C ASP A 101 4.25 -26.21 28.48
N GLY A 102 5.31 -26.74 27.87
CA GLY A 102 6.65 -26.77 28.44
C GLY A 102 7.27 -25.37 28.65
N TRP A 103 8.30 -25.31 29.50
CA TRP A 103 8.98 -24.06 29.86
C TRP A 103 9.55 -23.30 28.65
N ALA A 104 10.09 -24.03 27.67
CA ALA A 104 10.58 -23.45 26.42
C ALA A 104 9.47 -22.82 25.55
N ALA A 105 8.22 -23.23 25.76
CA ALA A 105 7.08 -22.70 25.04
C ALA A 105 6.60 -21.36 25.62
N ALA A 106 6.85 -21.06 26.89
CA ALA A 106 6.27 -19.91 27.62
C ALA A 106 6.21 -18.56 26.86
N PRO A 107 7.24 -18.12 26.11
CA PRO A 107 7.23 -16.81 25.42
C PRO A 107 6.12 -16.64 24.38
N GLY A 108 5.58 -17.73 23.82
CA GLY A 108 4.57 -17.72 22.75
C GLY A 108 3.11 -17.89 23.21
N GLY A 109 2.85 -17.90 24.52
CA GLY A 109 1.55 -18.28 25.11
C GLY A 109 0.32 -17.59 24.49
N PRO A 110 0.24 -16.23 24.48
CA PRO A 110 -0.93 -15.53 23.96
C PRO A 110 -1.25 -15.84 22.50
N ARG A 111 -0.21 -16.00 21.67
CA ARG A 111 -0.35 -16.29 20.24
C ARG A 111 -0.84 -17.72 19.99
N ARG A 112 -0.44 -18.67 20.84
CA ARG A 112 -0.95 -20.05 20.81
C ARG A 112 -2.39 -20.16 21.27
N ILE A 113 -2.77 -19.46 22.34
CA ILE A 113 -4.17 -19.42 22.80
C ILE A 113 -5.07 -18.86 21.70
N ALA A 114 -4.67 -17.76 21.06
CA ALA A 114 -5.42 -17.19 19.93
C ALA A 114 -5.57 -18.15 18.75
N ALA A 115 -4.52 -18.93 18.44
CA ALA A 115 -4.57 -19.95 17.40
C ALA A 115 -5.48 -21.14 17.76
N ALA A 116 -5.46 -21.57 19.03
CA ALA A 116 -6.32 -22.62 19.55
C ALA A 116 -7.81 -22.23 19.47
N THR A 117 -8.18 -21.04 19.94
CA THR A 117 -9.55 -20.52 19.82
C THR A 117 -9.99 -20.41 18.36
N ALA A 118 -9.12 -19.95 17.46
CA ALA A 118 -9.44 -19.87 16.04
C ALA A 118 -9.65 -21.25 15.37
N VAL A 119 -9.17 -22.35 15.97
CA VAL A 119 -9.45 -23.71 15.51
C VAL A 119 -10.79 -24.20 16.07
N LEU A 120 -11.13 -23.87 17.32
CA LEU A 120 -12.45 -24.15 17.89
C LEU A 120 -13.56 -23.46 17.09
N ASP A 121 -13.42 -22.18 16.79
CA ASP A 121 -14.41 -21.40 16.01
C ASP A 121 -14.65 -21.97 14.60
N ARG A 122 -13.72 -22.77 14.07
CA ARG A 122 -13.86 -23.45 12.76
C ARG A 122 -14.45 -24.86 12.86
N ALA A 123 -14.48 -25.43 14.07
CA ALA A 123 -15.00 -26.76 14.34
C ALA A 123 -16.49 -26.74 14.75
N GLU A 124 -16.98 -25.58 15.20
CA GLU A 124 -18.41 -25.26 15.33
C GLU A 124 -19.04 -24.96 13.97
#